data_AF-A0A2V9I2C2-F1
#
_entry.id   AF-A0A2V9I2C2-F1
#
_cell.length_a   1.000
_cell.length_b   1.000
_cell.length_c   1.000
_cell.angle_alpha   90.00
_cell.angle_beta   90.00
_cell.angle_gamma   90.00
#
_symmetry.space_group_name_H-M   'P 1'
#
loop_
_entity.id
_entity.type
_entity.pdbx_description
1 polymer ?
#
loop_
_entity_poly.entity_id
_entity_poly.type
_entity_poly.pdbx_seq_one_letter_code
_entity_poly.pdbx_strand_id
1 'polypeptide(L)'
;QPWRENGKLAWVDPSNPQVQDYDIALAKMVASSGVDEIQFDYVRFPAEGDQKDAEFAFQSTHPSWQRSDAISDFLARAYQELHPHGVLVSLDVFGVMAWQRPVDLAHTGQNIAAMARTCDVLSPMIYPSHFFHMDGYANPGDAPRHFISESMERFREITGDTKVVLRPWLQAFAWRTKTYSPGYIRIQVSASREEGGIGFLFWNARNDYSKLFPAMVRPDAGSSVAPSTPGD
;
A
#
# COMPACT_ATOMS: atom_id res chain seq x y z
N GLN A 1 0.87 -8.37 -29.00
CA GLN A 1 1.98 -7.48 -28.59
C GLN A 1 1.55 -6.84 -27.28
N PRO A 2 2.39 -6.78 -26.23
CA PRO A 2 2.03 -6.12 -24.98
C PRO A 2 1.76 -4.63 -25.21
N TRP A 3 0.76 -4.07 -24.53
CA TRP A 3 0.48 -2.63 -24.57
C TRP A 3 1.60 -1.87 -23.85
N ARG A 4 1.91 -0.64 -24.29
CA ARG A 4 3.02 0.15 -23.73
C ARG A 4 2.56 1.47 -23.15
N GLU A 5 2.73 1.62 -21.83
CA GLU A 5 2.49 2.85 -21.09
C GLU A 5 3.49 3.92 -21.52
N ASN A 6 3.00 5.00 -22.13
CA ASN A 6 3.82 6.08 -22.68
C ASN A 6 4.94 5.59 -23.63
N GLY A 7 4.73 4.45 -24.30
CA GLY A 7 5.73 3.82 -25.18
C GLY A 7 6.91 3.16 -24.46
N LYS A 8 6.94 3.13 -23.12
CA LYS A 8 8.09 2.67 -22.33
C LYS A 8 7.81 1.35 -21.60
N LEU A 9 6.85 1.37 -20.67
CA LEU A 9 6.57 0.21 -19.81
C LEU A 9 5.61 -0.75 -20.51
N ALA A 10 6.04 -1.98 -20.74
CA ALA A 10 5.20 -3.00 -21.35
C ALA A 10 4.30 -3.65 -20.30
N TRP A 11 3.01 -3.77 -20.61
CA TRP A 11 2.02 -4.39 -19.76
C TRP A 11 1.48 -5.66 -20.40
N VAL A 12 1.39 -6.70 -19.57
CA VAL A 12 0.45 -7.80 -19.81
C VAL A 12 -0.94 -7.35 -19.37
N ASP A 13 -1.97 -7.92 -19.96
CA ASP A 13 -3.36 -7.63 -19.59
C ASP A 13 -3.67 -8.24 -18.21
N PRO A 14 -3.93 -7.42 -17.17
CA PRO A 14 -4.20 -7.92 -15.82
C PRO A 14 -5.48 -8.73 -15.69
N SER A 15 -6.37 -8.66 -16.68
CA SER A 15 -7.62 -9.43 -16.73
C SER A 15 -7.53 -10.70 -17.57
N ASN A 16 -6.37 -10.98 -18.16
CA ASN A 16 -6.18 -12.19 -18.95
C ASN A 16 -6.04 -13.40 -18.02
N PRO A 17 -6.92 -14.42 -18.11
CA PRO A 17 -6.86 -15.57 -17.22
C PRO A 17 -5.51 -16.31 -17.25
N GLN A 18 -4.84 -16.38 -18.40
CA GLN A 18 -3.53 -17.05 -18.50
C GLN A 18 -2.43 -16.30 -17.74
N VAL A 19 -2.48 -14.97 -17.72
CA VAL A 19 -1.56 -14.15 -16.94
C VAL A 19 -1.82 -14.36 -15.45
N GLN A 20 -3.08 -14.30 -15.06
CA GLN A 20 -3.47 -14.50 -13.66
C GLN A 20 -3.16 -15.92 -13.17
N ASP A 21 -3.39 -16.95 -13.98
CA ASP A 21 -3.07 -18.35 -13.66
C ASP A 21 -1.56 -18.53 -13.44
N TYR A 22 -0.74 -17.87 -14.27
CA TYR A 22 0.71 -17.87 -14.13
C TYR A 22 1.15 -17.21 -12.82
N ASP A 23 0.60 -16.03 -12.48
CA ASP A 23 0.94 -15.32 -11.25
C ASP A 23 0.54 -16.12 -10.00
N ILE A 24 -0.64 -16.74 -10.00
CA ILE A 24 -1.09 -17.62 -8.90
C ILE A 24 -0.20 -18.87 -8.81
N ALA A 25 0.18 -19.48 -9.93
CA ALA A 25 1.09 -20.63 -9.94
C ALA A 25 2.46 -20.29 -9.34
N LEU A 26 3.00 -19.11 -9.66
CA LEU A 26 4.24 -18.61 -9.07
C LEU A 26 4.07 -18.37 -7.57
N ALA A 27 2.99 -17.72 -7.16
CA ALA A 27 2.68 -17.48 -5.75
C ALA A 27 2.58 -18.79 -4.95
N LYS A 28 1.96 -19.83 -5.52
CA LYS A 28 1.89 -21.18 -4.92
C LYS A 28 3.26 -21.84 -4.77
N MET A 29 4.13 -21.68 -5.76
CA MET A 29 5.50 -22.18 -5.70
C MET A 29 6.26 -21.53 -4.54
N VAL A 30 6.16 -20.20 -4.41
CA VAL A 30 6.80 -19.45 -3.32
C VAL A 30 6.19 -19.82 -1.97
N ALA A 31 4.86 -19.94 -1.87
CA ALA A 31 4.18 -20.36 -0.65
C ALA A 31 4.67 -21.74 -0.18
N SER A 32 4.84 -22.67 -1.13
CA SER A 32 5.36 -24.02 -0.85
C SER A 32 6.86 -24.05 -0.50
N SER A 33 7.56 -22.91 -0.63
CA SER A 33 8.98 -22.77 -0.28
C SER A 33 9.21 -22.36 1.19
N GLY A 34 8.14 -22.17 1.96
CA GLY A 34 8.21 -21.92 3.41
C GLY A 34 8.26 -20.45 3.83
N VAL A 35 7.78 -19.53 2.98
CA VAL A 35 7.55 -18.13 3.39
C VAL A 35 6.32 -18.05 4.29
N ASP A 36 6.27 -17.05 5.17
CA ASP A 36 5.10 -16.80 6.02
C ASP A 36 3.96 -16.07 5.27
N GLU A 37 4.30 -15.35 4.20
CA GLU A 37 3.41 -14.40 3.56
C GLU A 37 3.71 -14.22 2.07
N ILE A 38 2.65 -14.11 1.26
CA ILE A 38 2.70 -13.68 -0.14
C ILE A 38 2.08 -12.28 -0.23
N GLN A 39 2.91 -11.30 -0.60
CA GLN A 39 2.48 -9.92 -0.82
C GLN A 39 2.35 -9.65 -2.32
N PHE A 40 1.14 -9.31 -2.77
CA PHE A 40 0.93 -8.78 -4.12
C PHE A 40 1.13 -7.27 -4.09
N ASP A 41 2.28 -6.85 -4.63
CA ASP A 41 2.59 -5.44 -4.79
C ASP A 41 1.81 -4.83 -5.96
N TYR A 42 1.25 -3.64 -5.71
CA TYR A 42 0.78 -2.77 -6.77
C TYR A 42 -0.28 -3.39 -7.69
N VAL A 43 -1.29 -4.09 -7.13
CA VAL A 43 -2.38 -4.70 -7.90
C VAL A 43 -3.24 -3.62 -8.55
N ARG A 44 -3.05 -3.42 -9.86
CA ARG A 44 -3.73 -2.38 -10.63
C ARG A 44 -3.74 -2.65 -12.13
N PHE A 45 -4.57 -1.88 -12.82
CA PHE A 45 -4.44 -1.67 -14.27
C PHE A 45 -3.38 -0.59 -14.58
N PRO A 46 -2.90 -0.51 -15.83
CA PRO A 46 -2.14 0.64 -16.28
C PRO A 46 -2.88 1.94 -15.93
N ALA A 47 -2.14 2.93 -15.46
CA ALA A 47 -2.70 4.15 -14.89
C ALA A 47 -2.27 5.36 -15.73
N GLU A 48 -1.06 5.36 -16.28
CA GLU A 48 -0.57 6.43 -17.15
C GLU A 48 -0.82 6.13 -18.63
N GLY A 49 -0.59 7.10 -19.52
CA GLY A 49 -0.77 6.95 -20.98
C GLY A 49 -2.23 7.02 -21.45
N ASP A 50 -2.45 6.88 -22.75
CA ASP A 50 -3.79 6.87 -23.33
C ASP A 50 -4.48 5.52 -23.10
N GLN A 51 -5.27 5.47 -22.03
CA GLN A 51 -6.02 4.29 -21.60
C GLN A 51 -7.09 3.86 -22.61
N LYS A 52 -7.46 4.72 -23.58
CA LYS A 52 -8.43 4.37 -24.63
C LYS A 52 -7.86 3.38 -25.64
N ASP A 53 -6.54 3.31 -25.76
CA ASP A 53 -5.84 2.40 -26.67
C ASP A 53 -5.58 1.02 -26.03
N ALA A 54 -6.03 0.81 -24.78
CA ALA A 54 -5.88 -0.44 -24.06
C ALA A 54 -7.19 -1.23 -24.08
N GLU A 55 -7.14 -2.44 -24.65
CA GLU A 55 -8.21 -3.44 -24.59
C GLU A 55 -7.85 -4.51 -23.56
N PHE A 56 -8.84 -4.92 -22.76
CA PHE A 56 -8.65 -5.90 -21.69
C PHE A 56 -9.65 -7.05 -21.87
N ALA A 57 -9.20 -8.28 -21.62
CA ALA A 57 -9.98 -9.51 -21.80
C ALA A 57 -11.29 -9.52 -21.02
N PHE A 58 -11.36 -8.86 -19.85
CA PHE A 58 -12.62 -8.77 -19.11
C PHE A 58 -13.70 -8.02 -19.87
N GLN A 59 -13.36 -7.07 -20.76
CA GLN A 59 -14.36 -6.24 -21.45
C GLN A 59 -15.22 -7.06 -22.41
N SER A 60 -14.66 -8.13 -23.00
CA SER A 60 -15.41 -9.03 -23.88
C SER A 60 -16.12 -10.16 -23.10
N THR A 61 -15.48 -10.68 -22.05
CA THR A 61 -16.00 -11.81 -21.27
C THR A 61 -17.03 -11.38 -20.20
N HIS A 62 -16.89 -10.17 -19.68
CA HIS A 62 -17.73 -9.57 -18.64
C HIS A 62 -18.03 -8.10 -18.97
N PRO A 63 -18.91 -7.79 -19.95
CA PRO A 63 -19.11 -6.43 -20.44
C PRO A 63 -19.66 -5.42 -19.42
N SER A 64 -20.24 -5.89 -18.31
CA SER A 64 -20.75 -5.05 -17.23
C SER A 64 -19.70 -4.75 -16.15
N TRP A 65 -18.56 -5.42 -16.18
CA TRP A 65 -17.51 -5.23 -15.18
C TRP A 65 -16.78 -3.90 -15.38
N GLN A 66 -16.31 -3.37 -14.26
CA GLN A 66 -15.30 -2.35 -14.17
C GLN A 66 -13.94 -2.99 -13.85
N ARG A 67 -12.86 -2.20 -13.97
CA ARG A 67 -11.51 -2.64 -13.60
C ARG A 67 -11.42 -3.17 -12.17
N SER A 68 -12.17 -2.56 -11.25
CA SER A 68 -12.24 -3.01 -9.86
C SER A 68 -12.85 -4.40 -9.68
N ASP A 69 -13.79 -4.78 -10.55
CA ASP A 69 -14.43 -6.09 -10.50
C ASP A 69 -13.43 -7.16 -10.95
N ALA A 70 -12.68 -6.90 -12.04
CA ALA A 70 -11.61 -7.78 -12.49
C ALA A 70 -10.49 -7.98 -11.46
N ILE A 71 -10.08 -6.91 -10.76
CA ILE A 71 -9.12 -6.99 -9.66
C ILE A 71 -9.70 -7.81 -8.50
N SER A 72 -10.94 -7.56 -8.10
CA SER A 72 -11.57 -8.24 -6.97
C SER A 72 -11.74 -9.73 -7.23
N ASP A 73 -12.11 -10.11 -8.46
CA ASP A 73 -12.24 -11.51 -8.89
C ASP A 73 -10.89 -12.25 -8.87
N PHE A 74 -9.85 -11.63 -9.44
CA PHE A 74 -8.49 -12.16 -9.39
C PHE A 74 -8.03 -12.40 -7.95
N LEU A 75 -8.20 -11.41 -7.07
CA LEU A 75 -7.77 -11.48 -5.68
C LEU A 75 -8.57 -12.50 -4.88
N ALA A 76 -9.87 -12.62 -5.12
CA ALA A 76 -10.68 -13.67 -4.51
C ALA A 76 -10.15 -15.06 -4.88
N ARG A 77 -9.82 -15.28 -6.16
CA ARG A 77 -9.24 -16.54 -6.65
C ARG A 77 -7.86 -16.79 -6.05
N ALA A 78 -6.96 -15.80 -6.10
CA ALA A 78 -5.62 -15.90 -5.53
C ALA A 78 -5.66 -16.22 -4.03
N TYR A 79 -6.52 -15.53 -3.27
CA TYR A 79 -6.71 -15.77 -1.83
C TYR A 79 -7.19 -17.20 -1.55
N GLN A 80 -8.24 -17.66 -2.24
CA GLN A 80 -8.77 -19.02 -2.10
C GLN A 80 -7.74 -20.10 -2.45
N GLU A 81 -6.88 -19.83 -3.43
CA GLU A 81 -5.87 -20.77 -3.90
C GLU A 81 -4.60 -20.80 -3.06
N LEU A 82 -4.25 -19.70 -2.37
CA LEU A 82 -3.03 -19.58 -1.56
C LEU A 82 -3.27 -19.93 -0.08
N HIS A 83 -4.41 -19.55 0.49
CA HIS A 83 -4.68 -19.77 1.91
C HIS A 83 -4.57 -21.25 2.36
N PRO A 84 -4.92 -22.27 1.55
CA PRO A 84 -4.68 -23.68 1.88
C PRO A 84 -3.20 -24.07 2.06
N HIS A 85 -2.26 -23.27 1.54
CA HIS A 85 -0.82 -23.47 1.73
C HIS A 85 -0.32 -22.93 3.09
N GLY A 86 -1.19 -22.32 3.90
CA GLY A 86 -0.85 -21.84 5.24
C GLY A 86 -0.09 -20.51 5.28
N VAL A 87 -0.02 -19.80 4.15
CA VAL A 87 0.59 -18.46 4.05
C VAL A 87 -0.45 -17.37 4.25
N LEU A 88 -0.02 -16.24 4.81
CA LEU A 88 -0.80 -15.01 4.77
C LEU A 88 -0.80 -14.43 3.35
N VAL A 89 -1.88 -13.77 2.96
CA VAL A 89 -1.97 -13.00 1.72
C VAL A 89 -2.07 -11.54 2.06
N SER A 90 -1.23 -10.72 1.46
CA SER A 90 -1.26 -9.27 1.64
C SER A 90 -1.26 -8.50 0.33
N LEU A 91 -1.79 -7.29 0.41
CA LEU A 91 -2.00 -6.42 -0.75
C LEU A 91 -1.47 -5.02 -0.49
N ASP A 92 -0.69 -4.51 -1.43
CA ASP A 92 -0.28 -3.11 -1.43
C ASP A 92 -1.30 -2.24 -2.18
N VAL A 93 -1.79 -1.18 -1.52
CA VAL A 93 -2.79 -0.25 -2.08
C VAL A 93 -2.32 1.18 -2.04
N PHE A 94 -2.78 2.00 -2.98
CA PHE A 94 -2.40 3.42 -2.99
C PHE A 94 -2.91 4.12 -1.73
N GLY A 95 -2.03 4.88 -1.06
CA GLY A 95 -2.43 5.69 0.10
C GLY A 95 -3.53 6.71 -0.22
N VAL A 96 -3.62 7.18 -1.47
CA VAL A 96 -4.68 8.11 -1.91
C VAL A 96 -6.07 7.48 -1.83
N MET A 97 -6.19 6.15 -1.81
CA MET A 97 -7.49 5.47 -1.75
C MET A 97 -8.21 5.68 -0.42
N ALA A 98 -7.52 6.10 0.65
CA ALA A 98 -8.19 6.54 1.87
C ALA A 98 -9.17 7.69 1.62
N TRP A 99 -8.89 8.57 0.65
CA TRP A 99 -9.67 9.78 0.37
C TRP A 99 -10.94 9.53 -0.46
N GLN A 100 -11.08 8.33 -1.06
CA GLN A 100 -12.28 7.90 -1.80
C GLN A 100 -12.75 8.92 -2.86
N ARG A 101 -11.83 9.71 -3.46
CA ARG A 101 -12.22 10.67 -4.49
C ARG A 101 -12.59 9.90 -5.77
N PRO A 102 -13.67 10.29 -6.47
CA PRO A 102 -14.10 9.59 -7.69
C PRO A 102 -13.00 9.42 -8.75
N VAL A 103 -12.12 10.43 -8.89
CA VAL A 103 -11.00 10.38 -9.84
C VAL A 103 -9.99 9.28 -9.49
N ASP A 104 -9.68 9.08 -8.21
CA ASP A 104 -8.68 8.09 -7.79
C ASP A 104 -9.26 6.66 -7.89
N LEU A 105 -10.54 6.49 -7.54
CA LEU A 105 -11.27 5.23 -7.67
C LEU A 105 -11.34 4.77 -9.13
N ALA A 106 -11.69 5.67 -10.05
CA ALA A 106 -11.77 5.37 -11.47
C ALA A 106 -10.40 5.04 -12.09
N HIS A 107 -9.34 5.65 -11.58
CA HIS A 107 -8.00 5.52 -12.15
C HIS A 107 -7.23 4.29 -11.68
N THR A 108 -7.28 4.00 -10.38
CA THR A 108 -6.53 2.89 -9.77
C THR A 108 -7.21 1.54 -9.96
N GLY A 109 -8.55 1.53 -10.02
CA GLY A 109 -9.35 0.31 -9.98
C GLY A 109 -9.34 -0.39 -8.61
N GLN A 110 -8.83 0.23 -7.55
CA GLN A 110 -8.75 -0.39 -6.23
C GLN A 110 -10.04 -0.15 -5.43
N ASN A 111 -10.82 -1.21 -5.22
CA ASN A 111 -11.94 -1.20 -4.28
C ASN A 111 -11.46 -1.72 -2.92
N ILE A 112 -11.08 -0.81 -2.04
CA ILE A 112 -10.50 -1.13 -0.73
C ILE A 112 -11.40 -2.03 0.12
N ALA A 113 -12.71 -1.76 0.15
CA ALA A 113 -13.66 -2.56 0.92
C ALA A 113 -13.78 -4.00 0.39
N ALA A 114 -13.68 -4.20 -0.93
CA ALA A 114 -13.68 -5.53 -1.53
C ALA A 114 -12.33 -6.25 -1.30
N MET A 115 -11.21 -5.55 -1.53
CA MET A 115 -9.86 -6.08 -1.35
C MET A 115 -9.58 -6.51 0.10
N ALA A 116 -10.09 -5.76 1.08
CA ALA A 116 -9.97 -6.09 2.51
C ALA A 116 -10.66 -7.40 2.92
N ARG A 117 -11.54 -7.97 2.08
CA ARG A 117 -12.17 -9.27 2.32
C ARG A 117 -11.41 -10.44 1.72
N THR A 118 -10.40 -10.15 0.88
CA THR A 118 -9.61 -11.14 0.13
C THR A 118 -8.12 -11.06 0.45
N CYS A 119 -7.78 -10.55 1.63
CA CYS A 119 -6.43 -10.56 2.17
C CYS A 119 -6.45 -10.56 3.70
N ASP A 120 -5.34 -11.00 4.29
CA ASP A 120 -5.09 -10.98 5.73
C ASP A 120 -4.50 -9.63 6.16
N VAL A 121 -3.68 -9.03 5.30
CA VAL A 121 -2.98 -7.77 5.56
C VAL A 121 -3.15 -6.82 4.38
N LEU A 122 -3.57 -5.59 4.66
CA LEU A 122 -3.63 -4.49 3.71
C LEU A 122 -2.53 -3.49 4.04
N SER A 123 -1.69 -3.20 3.05
CA SER A 123 -0.52 -2.35 3.17
C SER A 123 -0.73 -1.05 2.38
N PRO A 124 -1.41 -0.04 2.95
CA PRO A 124 -1.56 1.24 2.28
C PRO A 124 -0.20 1.94 2.16
N MET A 125 0.18 2.29 0.92
CA MET A 125 1.38 3.05 0.59
C MET A 125 1.16 4.53 0.89
N ILE A 126 1.30 4.89 2.16
CA ILE A 126 1.06 6.25 2.62
C ILE A 126 2.39 7.01 2.59
N TYR A 127 2.63 7.66 1.45
CA TYR A 127 3.80 8.50 1.25
C TYR A 127 3.37 9.97 1.25
N PRO A 128 3.59 10.74 2.35
CA PRO A 128 3.13 12.13 2.44
C PRO A 128 3.54 12.99 1.23
N SER A 129 4.69 12.71 0.61
CA SER A 129 5.16 13.43 -0.57
C SER A 129 4.32 13.24 -1.84
N HIS A 130 3.50 12.19 -1.89
CA HIS A 130 2.66 11.82 -3.04
C HIS A 130 1.24 12.38 -2.94
N PHE A 131 0.92 13.10 -1.87
CA PHE A 131 -0.28 13.93 -1.81
C PHE A 131 0.07 15.33 -2.34
N PHE A 132 -0.73 15.86 -3.28
CA PHE A 132 -0.43 17.09 -4.02
C PHE A 132 -1.44 18.18 -3.68
N HIS A 133 -1.04 19.16 -2.85
CA HIS A 133 -1.90 20.26 -2.40
C HIS A 133 -3.25 19.77 -1.86
N MET A 134 -3.20 18.74 -1.02
CA MET A 134 -4.39 18.08 -0.47
C MET A 134 -4.64 18.53 0.96
N ASP A 135 -5.91 18.52 1.34
CA ASP A 135 -6.39 18.69 2.70
C ASP A 135 -5.88 19.95 3.43
N GLY A 136 -5.77 21.06 2.67
CA GLY A 136 -5.31 22.35 3.19
C GLY A 136 -3.78 22.49 3.33
N TYR A 137 -3.00 21.44 3.03
CA TYR A 137 -1.54 21.49 3.10
C TYR A 137 -0.92 21.87 1.75
N ALA A 138 -0.17 22.98 1.72
CA ALA A 138 0.61 23.37 0.56
C ALA A 138 1.76 22.39 0.26
N ASN A 139 2.37 21.80 1.29
CA ASN A 139 3.46 20.83 1.19
C ASN A 139 3.16 19.57 2.02
N PRO A 140 2.31 18.65 1.53
CA PRO A 140 1.97 17.41 2.25
C PRO A 140 3.19 16.56 2.66
N GLY A 141 4.24 16.57 1.84
CA GLY A 141 5.50 15.87 2.12
C GLY A 141 6.14 16.23 3.46
N ASP A 142 5.89 17.44 3.98
CA ASP A 142 6.39 17.94 5.26
C ASP A 142 5.35 17.86 6.40
N ALA A 143 4.21 17.21 6.18
CA ALA A 143 3.15 17.00 7.17
C ALA A 143 2.91 15.50 7.44
N PRO A 144 3.94 14.70 7.80
CA PRO A 144 3.82 13.24 7.92
C PRO A 144 2.79 12.81 8.96
N ARG A 145 2.72 13.49 10.11
CA ARG A 145 1.75 13.13 11.15
C ARG A 145 0.32 13.19 10.61
N HIS A 146 -0.02 14.28 9.93
CA HIS A 146 -1.34 14.49 9.35
C HIS A 146 -1.71 13.39 8.34
N PHE A 147 -0.89 13.22 7.30
CA PHE A 147 -1.21 12.29 6.21
C PHE A 147 -1.17 10.82 6.64
N ILE A 148 -0.32 10.44 7.60
CA ILE A 148 -0.38 9.09 8.17
C ILE A 148 -1.65 8.91 8.98
N SER A 149 -1.94 9.81 9.93
CA SER A 149 -3.11 9.65 10.81
C SER A 149 -4.42 9.63 10.02
N GLU A 150 -4.65 10.65 9.19
CA GLU A 150 -5.89 10.78 8.40
C GLU A 150 -6.09 9.59 7.45
N SER A 151 -5.02 9.13 6.78
CA SER A 151 -5.14 7.99 5.88
C SER A 151 -5.45 6.72 6.65
N MET A 152 -4.76 6.46 7.77
CA MET A 152 -4.99 5.26 8.58
C MET A 152 -6.39 5.24 9.18
N GLU A 153 -6.88 6.38 9.69
CA GLU A 153 -8.26 6.51 10.18
C GLU A 153 -9.27 6.15 9.11
N ARG A 154 -9.17 6.76 7.92
CA ARG A 154 -10.06 6.48 6.79
C ARG A 154 -9.97 5.02 6.32
N PHE A 155 -8.78 4.44 6.26
CA PHE A 155 -8.63 3.03 5.93
C PHE A 155 -9.35 2.13 6.94
N ARG A 156 -9.23 2.42 8.25
CA ARG A 156 -9.99 1.68 9.28
C ARG A 156 -11.49 1.82 9.10
N GLU A 157 -11.99 3.00 8.77
CA GLU A 157 -13.42 3.21 8.51
C GLU A 157 -13.89 2.38 7.32
N ILE A 158 -13.15 2.40 6.21
CA ILE A 158 -13.48 1.66 4.99
C ILE A 158 -13.44 0.14 5.24
N THR A 159 -12.50 -0.35 6.05
CA THR A 159 -12.29 -1.78 6.31
C THR A 159 -12.91 -2.27 7.61
N GLY A 160 -13.69 -1.44 8.31
CA GLY A 160 -14.12 -1.68 9.70
C GLY A 160 -15.05 -2.87 9.90
N ASP A 161 -15.65 -3.39 8.82
CA ASP A 161 -16.50 -4.59 8.84
C ASP A 161 -15.76 -5.86 8.39
N THR A 162 -14.43 -5.78 8.24
CA THR A 162 -13.54 -6.88 7.88
C THR A 162 -12.62 -7.22 9.04
N LYS A 163 -11.79 -8.27 8.89
CA LYS A 163 -10.76 -8.66 9.85
C LYS A 163 -9.34 -8.32 9.38
N VAL A 164 -9.22 -7.53 8.31
CA VAL A 164 -7.93 -7.24 7.70
C VAL A 164 -7.03 -6.48 8.68
N VAL A 165 -5.74 -6.83 8.68
CA VAL A 165 -4.72 -6.09 9.41
C VAL A 165 -4.25 -4.93 8.56
N LEU A 166 -4.24 -3.71 9.11
CA LEU A 166 -3.63 -2.55 8.44
C LEU A 166 -2.15 -2.46 8.83
N ARG A 167 -1.25 -2.64 7.86
CA ARG A 167 0.22 -2.54 8.01
C ARG A 167 0.77 -1.55 6.98
N PRO A 168 0.81 -0.24 7.27
CA PRO A 168 1.12 0.74 6.23
C PRO A 168 2.54 0.60 5.70
N TRP A 169 2.69 0.87 4.41
CA TRP A 169 3.99 1.03 3.76
C TRP A 169 4.37 2.51 3.81
N LEU A 170 5.34 2.84 4.66
CA LEU A 170 5.71 4.20 5.02
C LEU A 170 6.87 4.73 4.15
N GLN A 171 6.94 6.05 4.02
CA GLN A 171 7.93 6.74 3.20
C GLN A 171 9.31 6.70 3.84
N ALA A 172 10.31 6.18 3.12
CA ALA A 172 11.70 6.15 3.53
C ALA A 172 12.63 6.90 2.56
N PHE A 173 12.14 7.98 1.92
CA PHE A 173 12.89 8.82 0.98
C PHE A 173 12.51 10.31 1.14
N ALA A 174 13.32 11.21 0.56
CA ALA A 174 13.24 12.67 0.76
C ALA A 174 12.51 13.44 -0.36
N TRP A 175 11.91 12.77 -1.34
CA TRP A 175 11.27 13.44 -2.47
C TRP A 175 10.17 14.38 -1.97
N ARG A 176 10.27 15.68 -2.29
CA ARG A 176 9.34 16.73 -1.84
C ARG A 176 9.12 16.79 -0.32
N THR A 177 10.11 16.37 0.45
CA THR A 177 10.08 16.39 1.92
C THR A 177 11.36 17.06 2.43
N LYS A 178 11.27 18.33 2.80
CA LYS A 178 12.39 19.11 3.35
C LYS A 178 12.75 18.66 4.77
N THR A 179 11.80 18.11 5.49
CA THR A 179 11.91 17.67 6.89
C THR A 179 12.44 16.23 7.04
N TYR A 180 12.83 15.57 5.94
CA TYR A 180 13.19 14.16 5.93
C TYR A 180 14.41 13.89 6.84
N SER A 181 14.19 13.08 7.86
CA SER A 181 15.15 12.83 8.94
C SER A 181 14.77 11.54 9.69
N PRO A 182 15.60 11.02 10.60
CA PRO A 182 15.16 9.95 11.49
C PRO A 182 13.94 10.33 12.34
N GLY A 183 13.80 11.63 12.68
CA GLY A 183 12.61 12.15 13.35
C GLY A 183 11.34 12.03 12.50
N TYR A 184 11.44 12.29 11.19
CA TYR A 184 10.35 12.11 10.23
C TYR A 184 9.84 10.67 10.21
N ILE A 185 10.76 9.70 10.16
CA ILE A 185 10.43 8.26 10.21
C ILE A 185 9.71 7.92 11.52
N ARG A 186 10.22 8.40 12.67
CA ARG A 186 9.58 8.17 13.97
C ARG A 186 8.17 8.74 14.04
N ILE A 187 7.93 9.92 13.46
CA ILE A 187 6.58 10.52 13.41
C ILE A 187 5.61 9.61 12.65
N GLN A 188 6.02 9.09 11.49
CA GLN A 188 5.17 8.18 10.72
C GLN A 188 4.84 6.90 11.50
N VAL A 189 5.84 6.28 12.15
CA VAL A 189 5.65 5.09 12.98
C VAL A 189 4.71 5.36 14.15
N SER A 190 4.89 6.50 14.84
CA SER A 190 4.06 6.89 15.98
C SER A 190 2.61 7.09 15.55
N ALA A 191 2.38 7.92 14.52
CA ALA A 191 1.04 8.19 13.99
C ALA A 191 0.34 6.90 13.52
N SER A 192 1.05 6.03 12.81
CA SER A 192 0.48 4.75 12.36
C SER A 192 0.03 3.87 13.54
N ARG A 193 0.82 3.78 14.61
CA ARG A 193 0.48 2.99 15.81
C ARG A 193 -0.67 3.59 16.60
N GLU A 194 -0.66 4.91 16.76
CA GLU A 194 -1.74 5.67 17.41
C GLU A 194 -3.06 5.42 16.68
N GLU A 195 -3.03 5.32 15.34
CA GLU A 195 -4.18 4.94 14.51
C GLU A 195 -4.39 3.43 14.34
N GLY A 196 -3.85 2.59 15.23
CA GLY A 196 -4.16 1.16 15.25
C GLY A 196 -3.51 0.32 14.14
N GLY A 197 -2.53 0.87 13.42
CA GLY A 197 -1.70 0.10 12.51
C GLY A 197 -0.87 -0.94 13.25
N ILE A 198 -0.80 -2.15 12.69
CA ILE A 198 -0.06 -3.28 13.26
C ILE A 198 1.18 -3.53 12.39
N GLY A 199 2.33 -3.11 12.90
CA GLY A 199 3.58 -3.14 12.14
C GLY A 199 3.63 -2.04 11.07
N PHE A 200 4.65 -2.10 10.22
CA PHE A 200 4.86 -1.18 9.10
C PHE A 200 5.89 -1.77 8.13
N LEU A 201 5.81 -1.34 6.87
CA LEU A 201 6.84 -1.54 5.85
C LEU A 201 7.49 -0.18 5.54
N PHE A 202 8.68 -0.18 4.92
CA PHE A 202 9.35 1.05 4.47
C PHE A 202 9.84 0.92 3.03
N TRP A 203 9.49 1.89 2.19
CA TRP A 203 9.90 1.88 0.78
C TRP A 203 10.95 2.96 0.50
N ASN A 204 11.97 2.58 -0.27
CA ASN A 204 12.91 3.51 -0.90
C ASN A 204 13.48 2.88 -2.18
N ALA A 205 13.19 3.45 -3.34
CA ALA A 205 13.70 2.98 -4.64
C ALA A 205 15.24 2.91 -4.73
N ARG A 206 15.96 3.71 -3.94
CA ARG A 206 17.44 3.70 -3.88
C ARG A 206 17.99 2.68 -2.90
N ASN A 207 17.13 1.99 -2.13
CA ASN A 207 17.52 1.13 -1.01
C ASN A 207 18.41 1.84 0.03
N ASP A 208 18.29 3.17 0.14
CA ASP A 208 19.01 3.96 1.15
C ASP A 208 18.20 4.07 2.43
N TYR A 209 18.55 3.26 3.41
CA TYR A 209 17.89 3.23 4.72
C TYR A 209 18.71 3.93 5.81
N SER A 210 19.64 4.82 5.44
CA SER A 210 20.53 5.53 6.37
C SER A 210 19.78 6.40 7.40
N LYS A 211 18.57 6.87 7.08
CA LYS A 211 17.71 7.59 8.04
C LYS A 211 16.73 6.67 8.77
N LEU A 212 16.37 5.54 8.15
CA LEU A 212 15.47 4.55 8.73
C LEU A 212 16.13 3.82 9.89
N PHE A 213 17.31 3.21 9.70
CA PHE A 213 17.92 2.39 10.74
C PHE A 213 18.14 3.16 12.06
N PRO A 214 18.68 4.40 12.06
CA PRO A 214 18.79 5.19 13.29
C PRO A 214 17.44 5.61 13.89
N ALA A 215 16.36 5.64 13.09
CA ALA A 215 15.02 5.91 13.61
C ALA A 215 14.43 4.72 14.38
N MET A 216 14.85 3.50 14.02
CA MET A 216 14.34 2.24 14.58
C MET A 216 15.13 1.72 15.77
N VAL A 217 16.33 2.25 16.01
CA VAL A 217 17.07 1.97 17.25
C VAL A 217 16.23 2.50 18.42
N ARG A 218 15.75 1.57 19.26
CA ARG A 218 15.16 1.95 20.55
C ARG A 218 16.27 2.65 21.35
N PRO A 219 16.02 3.84 21.93
CA PRO A 219 16.93 4.35 22.94
C PRO A 219 17.13 3.25 23.98
N ASP A 220 18.37 2.95 24.34
CA ASP A 220 18.65 1.98 25.39
C ASP A 220 17.73 2.27 26.59
N ALA A 221 17.11 1.23 27.14
CA ALA A 221 16.18 1.31 28.27
C ALA A 221 16.90 1.69 29.59
N GLY A 222 17.85 2.62 29.53
CA GLY A 222 18.80 2.97 30.59
C GLY A 222 19.08 4.48 30.75
N SER A 223 18.46 5.38 30.00
CA SER A 223 18.53 6.83 30.30
C SER A 223 17.25 7.32 30.98
N SER A 224 17.03 6.87 32.22
CA SER A 224 16.16 7.60 33.13
C SER A 224 16.82 8.95 33.44
N VAL A 225 16.39 10.01 32.76
CA VAL A 225 16.65 11.37 33.23
C VAL A 225 15.79 11.53 34.48
N ALA A 226 16.44 11.49 35.65
CA ALA A 226 15.79 11.80 36.92
C ALA A 226 15.20 13.22 36.86
N PRO A 227 13.98 13.44 37.38
CA PRO A 227 13.42 14.78 37.44
C PRO A 227 14.28 15.63 38.38
N SER A 228 14.83 16.72 37.85
CA SER A 228 15.49 17.76 38.64
C SER A 228 14.48 18.32 39.64
N THR A 229 14.75 18.13 40.92
CA THR A 229 14.02 18.78 42.00
C THR A 229 14.25 20.29 41.89
N PRO A 230 13.21 21.15 41.98
CA PRO A 230 13.42 22.58 42.14
C PRO A 230 14.07 22.82 43.49
N GLY A 231 15.16 23.59 43.53
CA GLY A 231 15.88 23.93 44.74
C GLY A 231 15.07 24.81 45.69
N ASP A 232 15.35 24.63 46.99
CA ASP A 232 15.04 25.56 48.07
C ASP A 232 15.92 26.82 48.01
#